data_AF-A0A1Q5D067-F1
#
_entry.id   AF-A0A1Q5D067-F1
#
_cell.length_a   1.000
_cell.length_b   1.000
_cell.length_c   1.000
_cell.angle_alpha   90.00
_cell.angle_beta   90.00
_cell.angle_gamma   90.00
#
_symmetry.space_group_name_H-M   'P 1'
#
loop_
_entity.id
_entity.type
_entity.pdbx_description
1 polymer ?
#
loop_
_entity_poly.entity_id
_entity_poly.type
_entity_poly.pdbx_seq_one_letter_code
_entity_poly.pdbx_strand_id
1 'polypeptide(L)'
;MQPVGPYRFTEAIGVCQVGTAWWAIDGQDRLVTVALLEGAAAADGPWREAFANAAKAMAQVAGGQRYVNADFAATHPWVAYPSEEGVGAQRLFQILGMELHHAEARDDILIPAAGTVATPPQPVSAAPVSPSPTSGAPQLPWAVHTVVPQQHTPEAVPTSPASSDAPVPRIAAAAPAPRRRGLWLGIAALAVLLVAAGGGLVAVAANFSTRPRDPLGDSVSSFSTTAPVAVGLKPWTQVTPYSAEERALATAAPALVFIEASFTGVLRNHATNVPVRTAPITFIRRCSGFLITPNGHMLTNSSCVRPPEEVARTLALDVIARQLVKEKKLAPGQLDGYIRTNLPTTVLTGAAVGSAPTVTLHGQLNEGEGNASGEQAIPGEVVEAVPAESGNLALVKLAGENLPAVELQPSAAFAAGASLLIVGYAASDTDSRNPVHMPRAKVVTITDISRRGSLSTYRTNGDVGRVSHGGIALDPSGRVVGMLDRDQARADGANRVVVSAAAFPELLGKAGVRNELGEVDRMYRTALGAYFSGRQDEAVAGLGTVADRSPANLLARAYQQNAVERRAVEGEPVDRAVWAVALLGGAVGAILVGLAVLAGMLRRRRPRR
;
A
#
# COMPACT_ATOMS: atom_id res chain seq x y z
N MET A 1 4.58 8.33 20.42
CA MET A 1 4.22 9.55 19.63
C MET A 1 3.23 10.38 20.44
N GLN A 2 3.12 11.69 20.19
CA GLN A 2 2.13 12.54 20.86
C GLN A 2 0.82 12.53 20.05
N PRO A 3 -0.36 12.28 20.66
CA PRO A 3 -1.62 12.25 19.93
C PRO A 3 -1.99 13.65 19.42
N VAL A 4 -2.54 13.71 18.21
CA VAL A 4 -3.00 14.96 17.58
C VAL A 4 -4.51 14.93 17.52
N GLY A 5 -5.16 15.77 18.34
CA GLY A 5 -6.60 15.68 18.56
C GLY A 5 -6.99 14.32 19.15
N PRO A 6 -8.08 13.68 18.68
CA PRO A 6 -8.51 12.37 19.15
C PRO A 6 -7.79 11.18 18.47
N TYR A 7 -6.78 11.42 17.63
CA TYR A 7 -6.19 10.40 16.76
C TYR A 7 -4.90 9.80 17.32
N ARG A 8 -4.84 8.46 17.33
CA ARG A 8 -3.67 7.64 17.67
C ARG A 8 -2.96 7.21 16.38
N PHE A 9 -1.90 7.91 15.99
CA PHE A 9 -1.09 7.57 14.82
C PHE A 9 -0.45 6.18 14.98
N THR A 10 -0.34 5.43 13.88
CA THR A 10 0.21 4.06 13.85
C THR A 10 1.43 3.93 12.95
N GLU A 11 1.37 4.43 11.71
CA GLU A 11 2.43 4.35 10.70
C GLU A 11 2.40 5.62 9.85
N ALA A 12 3.57 6.14 9.45
CA ALA A 12 3.64 7.26 8.51
C ALA A 12 3.60 6.70 7.07
N ILE A 13 2.58 7.07 6.30
CA ILE A 13 2.38 6.59 4.93
C ILE A 13 3.33 7.30 3.95
N GLY A 14 3.70 8.54 4.26
CA GLY A 14 4.71 9.29 3.52
C GLY A 14 4.93 10.69 4.06
N VAL A 15 6.03 11.32 3.66
CA VAL A 15 6.51 12.63 4.12
C VAL A 15 6.88 13.53 2.94
N CYS A 16 6.60 14.82 3.07
CA CYS A 16 6.97 15.86 2.12
C CYS A 16 7.53 17.08 2.87
N GLN A 17 8.06 18.06 2.14
CA GLN A 17 8.74 19.24 2.72
C GLN A 17 7.88 20.05 3.71
N VAL A 18 6.55 19.91 3.66
CA VAL A 18 5.58 20.70 4.44
C VAL A 18 4.76 19.88 5.45
N GLY A 19 4.92 18.55 5.50
CA GLY A 19 4.07 17.71 6.34
C GLY A 19 4.15 16.22 6.07
N THR A 20 3.45 15.45 6.90
CA THR A 20 3.46 13.99 6.91
C THR A 20 2.02 13.45 6.81
N ALA A 21 1.81 12.42 5.99
CA ALA A 21 0.57 11.65 5.94
C ALA A 21 0.70 10.39 6.82
N TRP A 22 -0.30 10.13 7.66
CA TRP A 22 -0.29 9.07 8.67
C TRP A 22 -1.48 8.12 8.51
N TRP A 23 -1.27 6.83 8.76
CA TRP A 23 -2.32 5.96 9.26
C TRP A 23 -2.57 6.30 10.73
N ALA A 24 -3.84 6.38 11.11
CA ALA A 24 -4.22 6.63 12.50
C ALA A 24 -5.51 5.92 12.85
N ILE A 25 -5.72 5.72 14.14
CA ILE A 25 -6.93 5.16 14.72
C ILE A 25 -7.68 6.24 15.49
N ASP A 26 -9.00 6.33 15.31
CA ASP A 26 -9.85 7.33 15.97
C ASP A 26 -10.37 6.88 17.35
N GLY A 27 -11.18 7.74 18.00
CA GLY A 27 -11.76 7.48 19.32
C GLY A 27 -12.82 6.36 19.35
N GLN A 28 -13.11 5.73 18.21
CA GLN A 28 -14.01 4.59 18.05
C GLN A 28 -13.27 3.35 17.49
N ASP A 29 -11.93 3.35 17.60
CA ASP A 29 -10.99 2.36 17.04
C ASP A 29 -11.13 2.13 15.51
N ARG A 30 -11.61 3.12 14.76
CA ARG A 30 -11.68 3.08 13.28
C ARG A 30 -10.39 3.59 12.65
N LEU A 31 -9.96 2.96 11.55
CA LEU A 31 -8.81 3.40 10.78
C LEU A 31 -9.16 4.62 9.91
N VAL A 32 -8.30 5.64 9.95
CA VAL A 32 -8.37 6.86 9.13
C VAL A 32 -6.99 7.16 8.53
N THR A 33 -6.95 7.98 7.48
CA THR A 33 -5.70 8.65 7.05
C THR A 33 -5.70 10.08 7.58
N VAL A 34 -4.60 10.52 8.20
CA VAL A 34 -4.45 11.89 8.74
C VAL A 34 -3.32 12.62 8.01
N ALA A 35 -3.66 13.72 7.35
CA ALA A 35 -2.66 14.67 6.88
C ALA A 35 -2.31 15.63 8.02
N LEU A 36 -1.02 15.82 8.30
CA LEU A 36 -0.49 16.71 9.31
C LEU A 36 0.50 17.68 8.67
N LEU A 37 0.21 18.97 8.73
CA LEU A 37 1.12 20.04 8.29
C LEU A 37 2.16 20.27 9.41
N GLU A 38 3.45 20.19 9.06
CA GLU A 38 4.57 20.17 10.02
C GLU A 38 5.68 21.17 9.65
N GLY A 39 6.74 21.21 10.44
CA GLY A 39 7.93 22.01 10.15
C GLY A 39 7.65 23.51 10.09
N ALA A 40 8.37 24.22 9.23
CA ALA A 40 8.15 25.66 9.01
C ALA A 40 6.80 25.95 8.33
N ALA A 41 6.24 25.03 7.54
CA ALA A 41 4.94 25.20 6.89
C ALA A 41 3.77 25.25 7.89
N ALA A 42 3.90 24.56 9.03
CA ALA A 42 2.95 24.66 10.13
C ALA A 42 2.95 26.04 10.83
N ALA A 43 3.98 26.86 10.65
CA ALA A 43 4.05 28.23 11.16
C ALA A 43 3.64 29.28 10.11
N ASP A 44 3.69 28.94 8.82
CA ASP A 44 3.42 29.87 7.72
C ASP A 44 1.91 30.07 7.45
N GLY A 45 1.49 31.33 7.33
CA GLY A 45 0.09 31.70 7.12
C GLY A 45 -0.47 31.23 5.76
N PRO A 46 0.18 31.56 4.63
CA PRO A 46 -0.17 31.04 3.32
C PRO A 46 -0.27 29.51 3.25
N TRP A 47 0.66 28.76 3.84
CA TRP A 47 0.57 27.29 3.86
C TRP A 47 -0.61 26.77 4.70
N ARG A 48 -0.88 27.37 5.86
CA ARG A 48 -2.09 27.07 6.65
C ARG A 48 -3.37 27.29 5.86
N GLU A 49 -3.46 28.40 5.14
CA GLU A 49 -4.62 28.71 4.31
C GLU A 49 -4.75 27.76 3.11
N ALA A 50 -3.65 27.50 2.39
CA ALA A 50 -3.64 26.58 1.26
C ALA A 50 -4.07 25.16 1.66
N PHE A 51 -3.51 24.63 2.75
CA PHE A 51 -3.85 23.34 3.33
C PHE A 51 -5.33 23.25 3.71
N ALA A 52 -5.85 24.28 4.39
CA ALA A 52 -7.25 24.35 4.76
C ALA A 52 -8.20 24.47 3.56
N ASN A 53 -7.83 25.22 2.53
CA ASN A 53 -8.66 25.43 1.35
C ASN A 53 -8.65 24.21 0.42
N ALA A 54 -7.52 23.50 0.26
CA ALA A 54 -7.46 22.24 -0.45
C ALA A 54 -8.34 21.16 0.20
N ALA A 55 -8.31 21.04 1.54
CA ALA A 55 -9.15 20.08 2.28
C ALA A 55 -10.66 20.38 2.14
N LYS A 56 -11.05 21.67 2.20
CA LYS A 56 -12.43 22.10 1.95
C LYS A 56 -12.86 21.80 0.51
N ALA A 57 -11.99 22.04 -0.47
CA ALA A 57 -12.27 21.77 -1.88
C ALA A 57 -12.52 20.27 -2.13
N MET A 58 -11.70 19.38 -1.57
CA MET A 58 -11.91 17.92 -1.63
C MET A 58 -13.31 17.52 -1.13
N ALA A 59 -13.72 18.05 0.03
CA ALA A 59 -15.01 17.71 0.65
C ALA A 59 -16.24 18.30 -0.06
N GLN A 60 -16.05 19.33 -0.90
CA GLN A 60 -17.11 20.01 -1.66
C GLN A 60 -17.37 19.39 -3.05
N VAL A 61 -16.39 18.69 -3.64
CA VAL A 61 -16.58 18.01 -4.93
C VAL A 61 -17.62 16.88 -4.79
N ALA A 62 -18.54 16.77 -5.75
CA ALA A 62 -19.49 15.66 -5.80
C ALA A 62 -18.77 14.33 -6.04
N GLY A 63 -18.80 13.43 -5.06
CA GLY A 63 -17.99 12.20 -5.06
C GLY A 63 -16.51 12.42 -4.67
N GLY A 64 -16.15 13.60 -4.17
CA GLY A 64 -14.86 13.87 -3.56
C GLY A 64 -14.78 13.34 -2.12
N GLN A 65 -13.56 13.01 -1.68
CA GLN A 65 -13.30 12.47 -0.34
C GLN A 65 -13.61 13.50 0.74
N ARG A 66 -14.44 13.12 1.71
CA ARG A 66 -14.83 14.00 2.82
C ARG A 66 -13.98 13.71 4.05
N TYR A 67 -13.47 14.75 4.70
CA TYR A 67 -12.80 14.57 5.98
C TYR A 67 -13.81 14.31 7.10
N VAL A 68 -13.52 13.35 7.99
CA VAL A 68 -14.33 13.06 9.18
C VAL A 68 -14.12 14.09 10.29
N ASN A 69 -12.94 14.72 10.35
CA ASN A 69 -12.62 15.78 11.29
C ASN A 69 -11.40 16.59 10.82
N ALA A 70 -11.23 17.81 11.31
CA ALA A 70 -10.07 18.66 11.02
C ALA A 70 -9.89 19.73 12.11
N ASP A 71 -8.63 20.11 12.37
CA ASP A 71 -8.31 21.34 13.09
C ASP A 71 -7.24 22.11 12.31
N PHE A 72 -7.67 23.23 11.71
CA PHE A 72 -6.81 24.15 10.96
C PHE A 72 -6.16 25.23 11.85
N ALA A 73 -6.61 25.36 13.10
CA ALA A 73 -6.12 26.33 14.08
C ALA A 73 -5.01 25.76 14.97
N ALA A 74 -4.94 24.44 15.12
CA ALA A 74 -3.87 23.72 15.82
C ALA A 74 -2.44 24.20 15.46
N THR A 75 -1.50 24.05 16.39
CA THR A 75 -0.06 24.37 16.18
C THR A 75 0.52 23.61 14.99
N HIS A 76 0.07 22.37 14.79
CA HIS A 76 0.29 21.58 13.58
C HIS A 76 -1.10 21.29 12.98
N PRO A 77 -1.53 22.01 11.92
CA PRO A 77 -2.84 21.80 11.29
C PRO A 77 -3.01 20.38 10.78
N TRP A 78 -4.21 19.81 10.95
CA TRP A 78 -4.46 18.43 10.53
C TRP A 78 -5.87 18.20 9.98
N VAL A 79 -5.99 17.17 9.15
CA VAL A 79 -7.24 16.71 8.53
C VAL A 79 -7.27 15.19 8.53
N ALA A 80 -8.34 14.59 9.05
CA ALA A 80 -8.55 13.15 9.09
C ALA A 80 -9.61 12.71 8.07
N TYR A 81 -9.30 11.72 7.24
CA TYR A 81 -10.16 11.16 6.20
C TYR A 81 -10.49 9.68 6.47
N PRO A 82 -11.71 9.21 6.15
CA PRO A 82 -12.09 7.81 6.28
C PRO A 82 -11.21 6.92 5.40
N SER A 83 -10.69 5.82 5.93
CA SER A 83 -9.82 4.90 5.18
C SER A 83 -10.58 4.10 4.12
N GLU A 84 -11.87 3.91 4.34
CA GLU A 84 -12.82 3.26 3.44
C GLU A 84 -13.11 4.07 2.15
N GLU A 85 -12.90 5.40 2.16
CA GLU A 85 -12.90 6.25 0.95
C GLU A 85 -11.49 6.35 0.32
N GLY A 86 -10.49 5.65 0.89
CA GLY A 86 -9.12 5.57 0.39
C GLY A 86 -8.15 6.58 0.99
N VAL A 87 -7.11 6.90 0.21
CA VAL A 87 -5.89 7.60 0.65
C VAL A 87 -6.03 9.13 0.70
N GLY A 88 -7.02 9.62 1.46
CA GLY A 88 -7.38 11.03 1.54
C GLY A 88 -6.26 11.96 2.00
N ALA A 89 -5.48 11.56 3.01
CA ALA A 89 -4.34 12.35 3.48
C ALA A 89 -3.28 12.58 2.38
N GLN A 90 -2.96 11.54 1.62
CA GLN A 90 -2.01 11.62 0.51
C GLN A 90 -2.58 12.45 -0.66
N ARG A 91 -3.88 12.33 -0.92
CA ARG A 91 -4.55 13.11 -1.97
C ARG A 91 -4.56 14.62 -1.66
N LEU A 92 -4.64 15.01 -0.38
CA LEU A 92 -4.52 16.40 0.04
C LEU A 92 -3.14 16.98 -0.31
N PHE A 93 -2.05 16.28 0.02
CA PHE A 93 -0.69 16.74 -0.31
C PHE A 93 -0.44 16.80 -1.83
N GLN A 94 -0.95 15.82 -2.59
CA GLN A 94 -0.91 15.86 -4.07
C GLN A 94 -1.62 17.10 -4.65
N ILE A 95 -2.75 17.53 -4.08
CA ILE A 95 -3.49 18.73 -4.51
C ILE A 95 -2.73 20.01 -4.18
N LEU A 96 -1.91 19.99 -3.13
CA LEU A 96 -0.97 21.07 -2.77
C LEU A 96 0.31 21.06 -3.62
N GLY A 97 0.41 20.20 -4.64
CA GLY A 97 1.60 20.05 -5.48
C GLY A 97 2.77 19.33 -4.81
N MET A 98 2.53 18.70 -3.66
CA MET A 98 3.57 18.03 -2.88
C MET A 98 3.62 16.53 -3.19
N GLU A 99 4.80 16.06 -3.60
CA GLU A 99 5.11 14.64 -3.67
C GLU A 99 5.39 14.10 -2.26
N LEU A 100 4.89 12.90 -1.96
CA LEU A 100 5.12 12.20 -0.69
C LEU A 100 6.14 11.09 -0.90
N HIS A 101 7.27 11.21 -0.23
CA HIS A 101 8.34 10.23 -0.20
C HIS A 101 8.15 9.26 0.99
N HIS A 102 8.90 8.16 1.05
CA HIS A 102 8.79 7.22 2.18
C HIS A 102 9.21 7.85 3.51
N ALA A 103 8.51 7.46 4.59
CA ALA A 103 8.69 8.03 5.93
C ALA A 103 10.10 7.83 6.53
N GLU A 104 10.87 6.88 6.01
CA GLU A 104 12.28 6.65 6.36
C GLU A 104 13.16 7.89 6.10
N ALA A 105 12.80 8.74 5.11
CA ALA A 105 13.52 9.96 4.75
C ALA A 105 13.00 11.22 5.49
N ARG A 106 12.30 11.07 6.62
CA ARG A 106 11.62 12.18 7.32
C ARG A 106 12.56 13.31 7.75
N ASP A 107 13.72 12.96 8.31
CA ASP A 107 14.67 13.94 8.86
C ASP A 107 15.49 14.66 7.77
N ASP A 108 15.57 14.07 6.56
CA ASP A 108 16.21 14.69 5.38
C ASP A 108 15.25 15.60 4.58
N ILE A 109 13.93 15.36 4.68
CA ILE A 109 12.92 15.98 3.80
C ILE A 109 12.08 17.06 4.49
N LEU A 110 11.75 16.93 5.78
CA LEU A 110 10.97 17.96 6.47
C LEU A 110 11.79 19.25 6.65
N ILE A 111 11.29 20.38 6.15
CA ILE A 111 11.91 21.68 6.42
C ILE A 111 11.73 22.00 7.90
N PRO A 112 12.81 22.08 8.70
CA PRO A 112 12.71 22.30 10.14
C PRO A 112 12.10 23.68 10.42
N ALA A 113 11.56 23.90 11.62
CA ALA A 113 10.81 25.12 11.97
C ALA A 113 11.60 26.46 11.87
N ALA A 114 12.90 26.41 11.60
CA ALA A 114 13.76 27.57 11.33
C ALA A 114 14.16 27.74 9.84
N GLY A 115 13.71 26.84 8.95
CA GLY A 115 13.99 26.89 7.51
C GLY A 115 12.94 27.69 6.73
N THR A 116 13.33 28.15 5.53
CA THR A 116 12.43 28.85 4.61
C THR A 116 11.70 27.86 3.71
N VAL A 117 10.36 27.86 3.75
CA VAL A 117 9.52 27.12 2.79
C VAL A 117 9.29 27.97 1.54
N ALA A 118 9.18 27.34 0.37
CA ALA A 118 8.67 28.00 -0.83
C ALA A 118 7.20 28.43 -0.65
N THR A 119 6.75 29.47 -1.35
CA THR A 119 5.33 29.86 -1.35
C THR A 119 4.46 28.72 -1.89
N PRO A 120 3.27 28.45 -1.29
CA PRO A 120 2.37 27.43 -1.79
C PRO A 120 1.88 27.77 -3.20
N PRO A 121 1.62 26.77 -4.07
CA PRO A 121 1.07 27.02 -5.40
C PRO A 121 -0.30 27.68 -5.27
N GLN A 122 -0.47 28.85 -5.90
CA GLN A 122 -1.76 29.53 -5.87
C GLN A 122 -2.82 28.70 -6.60
N PRO A 123 -4.03 28.54 -6.05
CA PRO A 123 -5.09 27.79 -6.68
C PRO A 123 -5.48 28.47 -8.00
N VAL A 124 -5.32 27.74 -9.11
CA VAL A 124 -5.71 28.21 -10.44
C VAL A 124 -7.23 28.29 -10.54
N SER A 125 -7.77 29.47 -10.22
CA SER A 125 -9.19 29.81 -10.36
C SER A 125 -9.63 29.73 -11.83
N ALA A 126 -10.04 28.54 -12.25
CA ALA A 126 -10.59 28.26 -13.57
C ALA A 126 -11.96 28.94 -13.72
N ALA A 127 -11.93 30.22 -14.12
CA ALA A 127 -13.14 30.96 -14.48
C ALA A 127 -13.88 30.23 -15.62
N PRO A 128 -15.21 30.02 -15.55
CA PRO A 128 -15.96 29.37 -16.62
C PRO A 128 -15.88 30.19 -17.92
N VAL A 129 -15.20 29.65 -18.94
CA VAL A 129 -15.12 30.28 -20.25
C VAL A 129 -16.43 30.04 -21.01
N SER A 130 -17.38 30.96 -20.86
CA SER A 130 -18.64 30.94 -21.61
C SER A 130 -18.37 31.07 -23.12
N PRO A 131 -18.80 30.10 -23.97
CA PRO A 131 -18.55 30.17 -25.40
C PRO A 131 -19.44 31.21 -26.09
N SER A 132 -18.82 32.13 -26.83
CA SER A 132 -19.52 33.13 -27.64
C SER A 132 -20.26 32.46 -28.83
N PRO A 133 -21.54 32.77 -29.08
CA PRO A 133 -22.26 32.24 -30.23
C PRO A 133 -21.90 32.96 -31.53
N THR A 134 -21.52 32.20 -32.57
CA THR A 134 -21.32 32.74 -33.93
C THR A 134 -22.63 32.68 -34.72
N SER A 135 -23.10 33.82 -35.22
CA SER A 135 -24.38 33.91 -35.94
C SER A 135 -24.37 33.16 -37.28
N GLY A 136 -25.38 32.30 -37.49
CA GLY A 136 -25.67 31.64 -38.76
C GLY A 136 -27.11 31.11 -38.79
N ALA A 137 -27.85 31.42 -39.85
CA ALA A 137 -29.27 31.06 -40.03
C ALA A 137 -29.63 31.10 -41.53
N PRO A 138 -30.79 30.56 -41.98
CA PRO A 138 -31.83 29.82 -41.23
C PRO A 138 -32.13 28.43 -41.84
N GLN A 139 -33.06 27.67 -41.25
CA GLN A 139 -34.30 27.11 -41.87
C GLN A 139 -35.04 26.23 -40.83
N LEU A 140 -36.37 26.12 -40.96
CA LEU A 140 -37.30 25.34 -40.11
C LEU A 140 -37.78 24.07 -40.90
N PRO A 141 -38.68 23.18 -40.41
CA PRO A 141 -39.50 23.12 -39.17
C PRO A 141 -39.27 21.79 -38.36
N TRP A 142 -40.05 21.31 -37.36
CA TRP A 142 -41.45 21.54 -36.90
C TRP A 142 -41.69 21.13 -35.42
N ALA A 143 -42.45 21.95 -34.66
CA ALA A 143 -43.36 21.62 -33.51
C ALA A 143 -42.80 20.87 -32.24
N VAL A 144 -43.41 20.79 -31.04
CA VAL A 144 -44.71 21.20 -30.41
C VAL A 144 -44.46 21.63 -28.93
N HIS A 145 -45.39 22.41 -28.32
CA HIS A 145 -45.65 22.84 -26.89
C HIS A 145 -44.99 22.09 -25.67
N THR A 146 -44.91 22.53 -24.39
CA THR A 146 -45.39 23.68 -23.52
C THR A 146 -44.53 23.66 -22.19
N VAL A 147 -44.67 24.39 -21.05
CA VAL A 147 -45.59 25.39 -20.41
C VAL A 147 -44.80 26.28 -19.39
N VAL A 148 -45.40 27.29 -18.71
CA VAL A 148 -44.77 28.11 -17.62
C VAL A 148 -45.77 28.42 -16.48
N PRO A 149 -45.35 28.41 -15.20
CA PRO A 149 -45.39 29.62 -14.32
C PRO A 149 -44.06 29.78 -13.52
N GLN A 150 -43.36 30.92 -13.55
CA GLN A 150 -43.63 32.23 -12.92
C GLN A 150 -43.32 32.28 -11.40
N GLN A 151 -42.46 33.23 -10.98
CA GLN A 151 -41.88 33.38 -9.64
C GLN A 151 -41.76 34.88 -9.29
N HIS A 152 -41.83 35.24 -8.00
CA HIS A 152 -41.90 36.65 -7.55
C HIS A 152 -40.57 37.21 -7.00
N THR A 153 -40.33 38.50 -7.25
CA THR A 153 -39.42 39.40 -6.52
C THR A 153 -40.24 40.29 -5.56
N PRO A 154 -39.63 40.88 -4.50
CA PRO A 154 -38.89 42.16 -4.57
C PRO A 154 -37.52 42.07 -3.86
N GLU A 155 -36.61 43.05 -3.75
CA GLU A 155 -36.29 44.35 -4.35
C GLU A 155 -35.38 45.05 -3.30
N ALA A 156 -34.31 45.74 -3.70
CA ALA A 156 -33.45 46.46 -2.75
C ALA A 156 -32.71 47.64 -3.41
N VAL A 157 -32.76 48.82 -2.79
CA VAL A 157 -32.03 50.04 -3.16
C VAL A 157 -31.74 50.88 -1.89
N PRO A 158 -30.76 51.82 -1.91
CA PRO A 158 -29.88 52.02 -0.74
C PRO A 158 -29.90 53.45 -0.17
N THR A 159 -29.08 53.73 0.85
CA THR A 159 -28.24 54.95 0.90
C THR A 159 -27.14 54.91 1.98
N SER A 160 -26.21 55.87 1.87
CA SER A 160 -25.11 56.25 2.78
C SER A 160 -25.17 57.80 2.92
N PRO A 161 -24.37 58.52 3.73
CA PRO A 161 -23.41 58.12 4.78
C PRO A 161 -23.46 59.02 6.08
N ALA A 162 -22.40 58.95 6.90
CA ALA A 162 -21.73 60.06 7.64
C ALA A 162 -21.99 60.36 9.14
N SER A 163 -20.87 60.32 9.90
CA SER A 163 -20.38 61.26 10.95
C SER A 163 -21.18 61.55 12.26
N SER A 164 -20.59 61.22 13.43
CA SER A 164 -19.88 62.19 14.32
C SER A 164 -19.69 61.76 15.80
N ASP A 165 -18.63 62.31 16.40
CA ASP A 165 -18.36 62.59 17.84
C ASP A 165 -18.11 61.48 18.90
N ALA A 166 -17.42 61.90 19.97
CA ALA A 166 -16.88 61.11 21.10
C ALA A 166 -17.31 61.73 22.47
N PRO A 167 -16.88 61.19 23.64
CA PRO A 167 -15.72 61.79 24.32
C PRO A 167 -14.86 60.83 25.21
N VAL A 168 -13.95 61.40 26.03
CA VAL A 168 -12.80 60.74 26.71
C VAL A 168 -12.80 60.98 28.24
N PRO A 169 -12.40 59.98 29.07
CA PRO A 169 -11.41 60.21 30.16
C PRO A 169 -10.52 58.99 30.50
N ARG A 170 -9.45 59.05 31.33
CA ARG A 170 -8.27 59.98 31.42
C ARG A 170 -7.30 59.45 32.52
N ILE A 171 -5.98 59.38 32.27
CA ILE A 171 -4.87 59.34 33.29
C ILE A 171 -4.82 57.98 34.08
N ALA A 172 -3.72 57.41 34.59
CA ALA A 172 -2.37 57.91 34.98
C ALA A 172 -1.20 56.96 34.59
N ALA A 173 0.03 57.45 34.78
CA ALA A 173 1.26 56.65 34.83
C ALA A 173 2.09 57.04 36.06
N ALA A 174 2.95 56.13 36.56
CA ALA A 174 3.79 56.36 37.75
C ALA A 174 5.20 55.77 37.60
N ALA A 175 6.19 56.42 38.22
CA ALA A 175 7.62 56.10 38.16
C ALA A 175 8.13 55.41 39.45
N PRO A 176 9.32 54.77 39.47
CA PRO A 176 9.67 53.76 40.48
C PRO A 176 10.32 54.30 41.77
N ALA A 177 10.24 53.50 42.84
CA ALA A 177 10.87 53.71 44.15
C ALA A 177 11.82 52.52 44.53
N PRO A 178 12.76 52.68 45.49
CA PRO A 178 14.06 52.01 45.42
C PRO A 178 14.17 50.61 46.04
N ARG A 179 15.14 49.84 45.52
CA ARG A 179 15.62 48.55 46.05
C ARG A 179 16.15 48.66 47.49
N ARG A 180 15.80 47.71 48.36
CA ARG A 180 16.65 47.30 49.50
C ARG A 180 17.36 45.98 49.17
N ARG A 181 18.68 45.95 49.30
CA ARG A 181 19.51 44.73 49.23
C ARG A 181 19.68 44.14 50.64
N GLY A 182 19.83 42.81 50.73
CA GLY A 182 20.45 42.16 51.90
C GLY A 182 19.54 41.32 52.80
N LEU A 183 19.06 40.15 52.34
CA LEU A 183 18.72 39.02 53.23
C LEU A 183 18.77 37.61 52.58
N TRP A 184 19.30 37.44 51.36
CA TRP A 184 19.15 36.18 50.60
C TRP A 184 20.39 35.28 50.49
N LEU A 185 21.56 35.72 50.96
CA LEU A 185 22.79 34.89 50.94
C LEU A 185 22.84 33.83 52.05
N GLY A 186 22.02 33.94 53.10
CA GLY A 186 22.02 32.98 54.22
C GLY A 186 21.29 31.67 53.95
N ILE A 187 20.33 31.64 53.00
CA ILE A 187 19.46 30.48 52.77
C ILE A 187 20.10 29.48 51.80
N ALA A 188 20.75 29.96 50.73
CA ALA A 188 21.39 29.11 49.73
C ALA A 188 22.52 28.23 50.31
N ALA A 189 23.31 28.77 51.24
CA ALA A 189 24.41 28.03 51.88
C ALA A 189 23.95 26.83 52.71
N LEU A 190 22.77 26.90 53.33
CA LEU A 190 22.26 25.82 54.19
C LEU A 190 21.72 24.64 53.37
N ALA A 191 21.17 24.89 52.18
CA ALA A 191 20.62 23.85 51.31
C ALA A 191 21.73 22.93 50.74
N VAL A 192 22.84 23.52 50.27
CA VAL A 192 23.97 22.75 49.71
C VAL A 192 24.63 21.84 50.77
N LEU A 193 24.75 22.33 52.01
CA LEU A 193 25.37 21.57 53.11
C LEU A 193 24.55 20.35 53.55
N LEU A 194 23.22 20.40 53.41
CA LEU A 194 22.35 19.25 53.72
C LEU A 194 22.37 18.18 52.63
N VAL A 195 22.53 18.55 51.36
CA VAL A 195 22.69 17.58 50.26
C VAL A 195 24.03 16.86 50.36
N ALA A 196 25.11 17.56 50.70
CA ALA A 196 26.45 16.97 50.85
C ALA A 196 26.55 15.96 52.01
N ALA A 197 25.72 16.08 53.05
CA ALA A 197 25.74 15.21 54.22
C ALA A 197 24.79 13.98 54.14
N GLY A 198 23.89 13.93 53.14
CA GLY A 198 22.89 12.87 52.98
C GLY A 198 23.32 11.67 52.13
N GLY A 199 24.51 11.72 51.51
CA GLY A 199 24.98 10.71 50.57
C GLY A 199 25.59 9.46 51.21
N GLY A 200 24.80 8.65 51.92
CA GLY A 200 25.27 7.41 52.55
C GLY A 200 24.19 6.34 52.73
N LEU A 201 24.60 5.08 52.55
CA LEU A 201 23.82 3.84 52.77
C LEU A 201 22.61 3.57 51.83
N VAL A 202 22.91 3.19 50.59
CA VAL A 202 22.24 2.03 49.96
C VAL A 202 23.33 1.11 49.41
N ALA A 203 23.47 -0.08 49.99
CA ALA A 203 24.45 -1.08 49.57
C ALA A 203 23.95 -2.50 49.87
N VAL A 204 23.15 -3.07 48.97
CA VAL A 204 22.77 -4.50 48.99
C VAL A 204 22.89 -5.08 47.58
N ALA A 205 23.58 -6.21 47.52
CA ALA A 205 24.00 -7.01 46.37
C ALA A 205 23.08 -7.07 45.12
N ALA A 206 23.72 -6.91 43.97
CA ALA A 206 23.51 -7.75 42.79
C ALA A 206 24.88 -8.05 42.16
N ASN A 207 25.34 -9.31 42.21
CA ASN A 207 26.64 -9.71 41.64
C ASN A 207 26.52 -9.94 40.14
N PHE A 208 27.34 -9.25 39.34
CA PHE A 208 27.75 -9.73 38.02
C PHE A 208 29.25 -9.54 37.82
N SER A 209 29.89 -10.57 37.25
CA SER A 209 31.35 -10.75 37.27
C SER A 209 32.08 -9.89 36.23
N THR A 210 33.13 -9.20 36.65
CA THR A 210 34.06 -8.49 35.74
C THR A 210 35.27 -9.37 35.38
N ARG A 211 35.57 -9.47 34.08
CA ARG A 211 36.86 -9.91 33.51
C ARG A 211 37.09 -9.18 32.16
N PRO A 212 38.34 -9.03 31.70
CA PRO A 212 38.84 -7.66 31.50
C PRO A 212 38.71 -7.09 30.08
N ARG A 213 38.94 -5.77 29.98
CA ARG A 213 39.41 -5.12 28.75
C ARG A 213 40.94 -5.09 28.74
N ASP A 214 41.51 -5.27 27.56
CA ASP A 214 42.83 -4.77 27.15
C ASP A 214 42.70 -4.19 25.72
N PRO A 215 43.70 -3.43 25.19
CA PRO A 215 43.37 -2.17 24.53
C PRO A 215 43.37 -2.16 22.99
N LEU A 216 42.70 -1.10 22.47
CA LEU A 216 42.97 -0.36 21.23
C LEU A 216 43.44 -1.16 19.99
N GLY A 217 42.49 -1.39 19.08
CA GLY A 217 42.76 -1.52 17.64
C GLY A 217 41.84 -0.59 16.86
N ASP A 218 42.39 0.42 16.19
CA ASP A 218 41.60 1.34 15.36
C ASP A 218 41.02 0.59 14.15
N SER A 219 39.71 0.40 14.17
CA SER A 219 38.95 -0.08 13.03
C SER A 219 37.69 0.77 12.88
N VAL A 220 37.68 1.62 11.87
CA VAL A 220 36.51 2.41 11.50
C VAL A 220 35.40 1.43 11.15
N SER A 221 34.34 1.40 11.97
CA SER A 221 33.18 0.53 11.74
C SER A 221 32.40 1.06 10.54
N SER A 222 32.80 0.60 9.35
CA SER A 222 32.07 0.81 8.11
C SER A 222 30.65 0.28 8.27
N PHE A 223 29.65 1.13 7.99
CA PHE A 223 28.26 0.71 7.91
C PHE A 223 28.16 -0.54 7.05
N SER A 224 27.53 -1.60 7.57
CA SER A 224 27.15 -2.74 6.73
C SER A 224 26.18 -2.24 5.68
N THR A 225 26.60 -2.24 4.41
CA THR A 225 25.71 -2.03 3.26
C THR A 225 24.78 -3.24 3.13
N THR A 226 23.80 -3.34 4.03
CA THR A 226 22.61 -4.15 3.83
C THR A 226 22.01 -3.71 2.50
N ALA A 227 21.93 -4.62 1.54
CA ALA A 227 21.37 -4.29 0.22
C ALA A 227 19.95 -3.71 0.42
N PRO A 228 19.61 -2.58 -0.22
CA PRO A 228 18.29 -1.98 -0.09
C PRO A 228 17.24 -3.02 -0.51
N VAL A 229 16.22 -3.20 0.32
CA VAL A 229 15.09 -4.08 0.00
C VAL A 229 14.38 -3.52 -1.24
N ALA A 230 13.98 -4.40 -2.15
CA ALA A 230 13.34 -4.02 -3.40
C ALA A 230 12.15 -3.10 -3.15
N VAL A 231 12.20 -1.89 -3.71
CA VAL A 231 11.32 -0.75 -3.40
C VAL A 231 9.97 -0.93 -4.11
N GLY A 232 9.19 -1.91 -3.64
CA GLY A 232 7.89 -2.25 -4.21
C GLY A 232 7.05 -3.23 -3.37
N LEU A 233 7.70 -4.07 -2.56
CA LEU A 233 7.07 -5.21 -1.88
C LEU A 233 6.65 -4.92 -0.42
N LYS A 234 5.92 -3.81 -0.20
CA LYS A 234 5.22 -3.51 1.07
C LYS A 234 3.72 -3.83 0.93
N PRO A 235 3.27 -5.11 1.01
CA PRO A 235 1.88 -5.51 0.72
C PRO A 235 0.82 -4.85 1.63
N TRP A 236 1.20 -4.45 2.85
CA TRP A 236 0.37 -3.68 3.79
C TRP A 236 0.03 -2.25 3.31
N THR A 237 0.58 -1.80 2.18
CA THR A 237 0.14 -0.56 1.51
C THR A 237 -1.08 -0.76 0.61
N GLN A 238 -1.46 -2.00 0.30
CA GLN A 238 -2.54 -2.33 -0.64
C GLN A 238 -3.89 -2.62 0.04
N VAL A 239 -3.89 -2.79 1.35
CA VAL A 239 -5.02 -3.19 2.20
C VAL A 239 -4.84 -2.57 3.59
N THR A 240 -5.91 -2.53 4.39
CA THR A 240 -5.90 -2.08 5.79
C THR A 240 -4.79 -2.78 6.60
N PRO A 241 -3.86 -2.06 7.27
CA PRO A 241 -2.84 -2.69 8.10
C PRO A 241 -3.44 -3.53 9.25
N TYR A 242 -2.81 -4.67 9.54
CA TYR A 242 -3.21 -5.70 10.52
C TYR A 242 -4.58 -6.36 10.27
N SER A 243 -5.16 -6.15 9.09
CA SER A 243 -6.41 -6.80 8.68
C SER A 243 -6.22 -8.28 8.33
N ALA A 244 -7.33 -9.00 8.22
CA ALA A 244 -7.31 -10.38 7.72
C ALA A 244 -6.92 -10.43 6.23
N GLU A 245 -7.23 -9.38 5.48
CA GLU A 245 -6.82 -9.17 4.10
C GLU A 245 -5.30 -9.02 3.98
N GLU A 246 -4.67 -8.26 4.88
CA GLU A 246 -3.20 -8.15 4.93
C GLU A 246 -2.57 -9.49 5.28
N ARG A 247 -3.09 -10.19 6.30
CA ARG A 247 -2.59 -11.52 6.68
C ARG A 247 -2.74 -12.54 5.56
N ALA A 248 -3.86 -12.51 4.83
CA ALA A 248 -4.09 -13.37 3.68
C ALA A 248 -3.11 -13.06 2.55
N LEU A 249 -2.91 -11.77 2.24
CA LEU A 249 -1.95 -11.31 1.24
C LEU A 249 -0.51 -11.70 1.59
N ALA A 250 -0.06 -11.43 2.82
CA ALA A 250 1.27 -11.81 3.31
C ALA A 250 1.52 -13.32 3.23
N THR A 251 0.51 -14.13 3.53
CA THR A 251 0.61 -15.60 3.54
C THR A 251 0.70 -16.20 2.13
N ALA A 252 0.04 -15.59 1.15
CA ALA A 252 -0.11 -16.15 -0.20
C ALA A 252 0.77 -15.49 -1.27
N ALA A 253 1.10 -14.21 -1.12
CA ALA A 253 1.85 -13.44 -2.13
C ALA A 253 3.25 -13.99 -2.48
N PRO A 254 4.04 -14.60 -1.57
CA PRO A 254 5.33 -15.18 -1.94
C PRO A 254 5.19 -16.27 -3.03
N ALA A 255 4.09 -17.01 -3.03
CA ALA A 255 3.81 -18.10 -3.97
C ALA A 255 3.24 -17.63 -5.32
N LEU A 256 2.98 -16.33 -5.51
CA LEU A 256 2.52 -15.79 -6.79
C LEU A 256 3.65 -15.76 -7.82
N VAL A 257 3.30 -16.13 -9.05
CA VAL A 257 4.20 -16.19 -10.19
C VAL A 257 3.68 -15.27 -11.29
N PHE A 258 4.53 -14.38 -11.81
CA PHE A 258 4.30 -13.74 -13.09
C PHE A 258 4.72 -14.70 -14.20
N ILE A 259 3.82 -14.98 -15.14
CA ILE A 259 4.07 -15.95 -16.21
C ILE A 259 4.21 -15.22 -17.53
N GLU A 260 5.29 -15.55 -18.25
CA GLU A 260 5.41 -15.24 -19.67
C GLU A 260 5.49 -16.54 -20.49
N ALA A 261 4.56 -16.72 -21.41
CA ALA A 261 4.53 -17.83 -22.36
C ALA A 261 4.64 -17.30 -23.79
N SER A 262 5.72 -17.69 -24.49
CA SER A 262 6.03 -17.25 -25.85
C SER A 262 5.77 -18.37 -26.86
N PHE A 263 4.97 -18.07 -27.87
CA PHE A 263 4.49 -19.02 -28.88
C PHE A 263 5.12 -18.68 -30.22
N THR A 264 6.06 -19.51 -30.69
CA THR A 264 6.77 -19.32 -31.96
C THR A 264 6.31 -20.34 -32.99
N GLY A 265 5.84 -19.87 -34.14
CA GLY A 265 5.34 -20.70 -35.23
C GLY A 265 5.40 -20.01 -36.58
N VAL A 266 4.83 -20.64 -37.59
CA VAL A 266 4.70 -20.11 -38.95
C VAL A 266 3.24 -20.22 -39.35
N LEU A 267 2.62 -19.08 -39.63
CA LEU A 267 1.24 -19.03 -40.15
C LEU A 267 1.24 -19.43 -41.62
N ARG A 268 0.42 -20.41 -41.99
CA ARG A 268 0.30 -20.98 -43.34
C ARG A 268 -1.12 -20.83 -43.86
N ASN A 269 -1.29 -20.76 -45.18
CA ASN A 269 -2.59 -20.93 -45.80
C ASN A 269 -3.07 -22.38 -45.60
N HIS A 270 -4.30 -22.56 -45.12
CA HIS A 270 -4.83 -23.89 -44.75
C HIS A 270 -4.99 -24.84 -45.95
N ALA A 271 -5.28 -24.32 -47.15
CA ALA A 271 -5.49 -25.14 -48.34
C ALA A 271 -4.18 -25.54 -49.05
N THR A 272 -3.15 -24.69 -49.01
CA THR A 272 -1.90 -24.91 -49.77
C THR A 272 -0.69 -25.22 -48.89
N ASN A 273 -0.78 -25.06 -47.57
CA ASN A 273 0.33 -25.10 -46.60
C ASN A 273 1.48 -24.10 -46.87
N VAL A 274 1.32 -23.17 -47.82
CA VAL A 274 2.28 -22.12 -48.11
C VAL A 274 2.31 -21.10 -46.96
N PRO A 275 3.49 -20.74 -46.42
CA PRO A 275 3.61 -19.72 -45.39
C PRO A 275 3.08 -18.34 -45.84
N VAL A 276 2.31 -17.67 -44.97
CA VAL A 276 1.83 -16.30 -45.17
C VAL A 276 2.98 -15.29 -45.11
N ARG A 277 4.04 -15.60 -44.34
CA ARG A 277 5.36 -14.96 -44.38
C ARG A 277 6.44 -16.03 -44.28
N THR A 278 7.62 -15.76 -44.83
CA THR A 278 8.77 -16.68 -44.77
C THR A 278 9.43 -16.76 -43.39
N ALA A 279 9.41 -15.66 -42.63
CA ALA A 279 9.90 -15.62 -41.26
C ALA A 279 8.87 -16.20 -40.27
N PRO A 280 9.31 -16.96 -39.25
CA PRO A 280 8.48 -17.28 -38.10
C PRO A 280 7.92 -16.02 -37.42
N ILE A 281 6.80 -16.22 -36.74
CA ILE A 281 6.14 -15.23 -35.89
C ILE A 281 6.16 -15.72 -34.46
N THR A 282 6.33 -14.79 -33.53
CA THR A 282 6.23 -15.04 -32.08
C THR A 282 5.17 -14.11 -31.51
N PHE A 283 4.26 -14.66 -30.70
CA PHE A 283 3.37 -13.86 -29.85
C PHE A 283 3.53 -14.29 -28.38
N ILE A 284 3.24 -13.37 -27.46
CA ILE A 284 3.49 -13.54 -26.04
C ILE A 284 2.18 -13.46 -25.25
N ARG A 285 2.03 -14.33 -24.26
CA ARG A 285 0.97 -14.32 -23.24
C ARG A 285 1.60 -13.93 -21.91
N ARG A 286 1.05 -12.91 -21.24
CA ARG A 286 1.45 -12.47 -19.89
C ARG A 286 0.29 -12.68 -18.94
N CYS A 287 0.54 -13.44 -17.87
CA CYS A 287 -0.48 -13.94 -16.96
C CYS A 287 0.07 -13.98 -15.52
N SER A 288 -0.77 -14.42 -14.60
CA SER A 288 -0.41 -14.80 -13.25
C SER A 288 -0.53 -16.32 -13.08
N GLY A 289 0.09 -16.85 -12.04
CA GLY A 289 -0.15 -18.18 -11.51
C GLY A 289 0.31 -18.26 -10.07
N PHE A 290 0.24 -19.44 -9.47
CA PHE A 290 0.62 -19.64 -8.07
C PHE A 290 1.16 -21.04 -7.80
N LEU A 291 2.26 -21.10 -7.03
CA LEU A 291 2.94 -22.31 -6.62
C LEU A 291 2.15 -23.05 -5.54
N ILE A 292 1.96 -24.36 -5.73
CA ILE A 292 1.22 -25.25 -4.83
C ILE A 292 2.10 -26.32 -4.18
N THR A 293 3.41 -26.32 -4.48
CA THR A 293 4.41 -27.25 -3.95
C THR A 293 5.79 -26.61 -3.91
N PRO A 294 6.67 -27.00 -2.97
CA PRO A 294 8.03 -26.47 -2.90
C PRO A 294 8.96 -26.96 -4.01
N ASN A 295 8.57 -28.00 -4.75
CA ASN A 295 9.29 -28.49 -5.93
C ASN A 295 8.77 -27.90 -7.26
N GLY A 296 8.03 -26.78 -7.22
CA GLY A 296 7.77 -25.96 -8.40
C GLY A 296 6.52 -26.30 -9.23
N HIS A 297 5.62 -27.19 -8.77
CA HIS A 297 4.31 -27.29 -9.40
C HIS A 297 3.46 -26.06 -9.05
N MET A 298 2.85 -25.46 -10.07
CA MET A 298 2.03 -24.27 -9.98
C MET A 298 0.75 -24.40 -10.82
N LEU A 299 -0.28 -23.63 -10.46
CA LEU A 299 -1.53 -23.52 -11.22
C LEU A 299 -1.61 -22.17 -11.96
N THR A 300 -2.25 -22.19 -13.13
CA THR A 300 -2.60 -21.02 -13.95
C THR A 300 -3.74 -21.36 -14.93
N ASN A 301 -4.15 -20.44 -15.81
CA ASN A 301 -5.13 -20.74 -16.84
C ASN A 301 -4.56 -21.55 -18.02
N SER A 302 -5.35 -22.48 -18.55
CA SER A 302 -5.03 -23.18 -19.81
C SER A 302 -4.86 -22.20 -20.98
N SER A 303 -5.71 -21.17 -21.06
CA SER A 303 -5.64 -20.12 -22.07
C SER A 303 -4.32 -19.35 -22.04
N CYS A 304 -3.60 -19.32 -20.92
CA CYS A 304 -2.27 -18.73 -20.87
C CYS A 304 -1.25 -19.59 -21.64
N VAL A 305 -1.08 -20.85 -21.23
CA VAL A 305 0.03 -21.72 -21.64
C VAL A 305 -0.29 -22.68 -22.79
N ARG A 306 -1.57 -22.94 -23.06
CA ARG A 306 -2.10 -23.78 -24.14
C ARG A 306 -3.37 -23.14 -24.74
N PRO A 307 -3.25 -22.03 -25.51
CA PRO A 307 -4.37 -21.32 -26.12
C PRO A 307 -5.28 -22.23 -26.96
N PRO A 308 -6.60 -21.96 -27.02
CA PRO A 308 -7.44 -22.45 -28.10
C PRO A 308 -6.88 -22.03 -29.47
N GLU A 309 -6.93 -22.91 -30.47
CA GLU A 309 -6.22 -22.71 -31.74
C GLU A 309 -6.64 -21.41 -32.45
N GLU A 310 -7.94 -21.11 -32.50
CA GLU A 310 -8.46 -19.86 -33.09
C GLU A 310 -7.91 -18.60 -32.40
N VAL A 311 -7.71 -18.65 -31.08
CA VAL A 311 -7.13 -17.55 -30.31
C VAL A 311 -5.63 -17.40 -30.61
N ALA A 312 -4.92 -18.52 -30.81
CA ALA A 312 -3.52 -18.48 -31.26
C ALA A 312 -3.39 -17.93 -32.69
N ARG A 313 -4.25 -18.37 -33.62
CA ARG A 313 -4.32 -17.83 -35.01
C ARG A 313 -4.67 -16.34 -35.02
N THR A 314 -5.55 -15.90 -34.13
CA THR A 314 -5.94 -14.49 -33.99
C THR A 314 -4.77 -13.61 -33.52
N LEU A 315 -4.01 -14.04 -32.50
CA LEU A 315 -2.82 -13.31 -32.07
C LEU A 315 -1.69 -13.36 -33.11
N ALA A 316 -1.50 -14.49 -33.78
CA ALA A 316 -0.58 -14.62 -34.91
C ALA A 316 -0.88 -13.63 -36.04
N LEU A 317 -2.16 -13.47 -36.39
CA LEU A 317 -2.63 -12.50 -37.39
C LEU A 317 -2.50 -11.05 -36.92
N ASP A 318 -2.72 -10.76 -35.63
CA ASP A 318 -2.51 -9.43 -35.04
C ASP A 318 -1.04 -8.99 -35.13
N VAL A 319 -0.09 -9.88 -34.79
CA VAL A 319 1.35 -9.62 -34.94
C VAL A 319 1.72 -9.32 -36.40
N ILE A 320 1.18 -10.10 -37.35
CA ILE A 320 1.38 -9.84 -38.79
C ILE A 320 0.74 -8.50 -39.20
N ALA A 321 -0.48 -8.21 -38.77
CA ALA A 321 -1.20 -6.98 -39.12
C ALA A 321 -0.47 -5.73 -38.61
N ARG A 322 -0.03 -5.71 -37.35
CA ARG A 322 0.77 -4.61 -36.77
C ARG A 322 2.08 -4.42 -37.53
N GLN A 323 2.75 -5.50 -37.92
CA GLN A 323 3.97 -5.43 -38.72
C GLN A 323 3.70 -4.93 -40.15
N LEU A 324 2.58 -5.30 -40.78
CA LEU A 324 2.16 -4.74 -42.08
C LEU A 324 1.81 -3.24 -41.98
N VAL A 325 1.21 -2.79 -40.86
CA VAL A 325 0.98 -1.36 -40.58
C VAL A 325 2.31 -0.62 -40.42
N LYS A 326 3.28 -1.20 -39.68
CA LYS A 326 4.65 -0.65 -39.54
C LYS A 326 5.39 -0.59 -40.89
N GLU A 327 5.17 -1.57 -41.76
CA GLU A 327 5.67 -1.60 -43.15
C GLU A 327 4.86 -0.72 -44.13
N LYS A 328 3.81 -0.01 -43.67
CA LYS A 328 2.88 0.81 -44.46
C LYS A 328 2.14 0.04 -45.57
N LYS A 329 2.00 -1.28 -45.43
CA LYS A 329 1.29 -2.20 -46.35
C LYS A 329 -0.17 -2.45 -45.95
N LEU A 330 -0.57 -1.97 -44.78
CA LEU A 330 -1.92 -2.03 -44.23
C LEU A 330 -2.20 -0.72 -43.50
N ALA A 331 -3.39 -0.12 -43.63
CA ALA A 331 -3.74 1.05 -42.84
C ALA A 331 -4.11 0.65 -41.40
N PRO A 332 -3.86 1.48 -40.37
CA PRO A 332 -4.16 1.13 -38.97
C PRO A 332 -5.61 0.67 -38.75
N GLY A 333 -6.59 1.38 -39.35
CA GLY A 333 -8.01 1.03 -39.27
C GLY A 333 -8.45 -0.19 -40.10
N GLN A 334 -7.54 -0.87 -40.79
CA GLN A 334 -7.81 -2.12 -41.52
C GLN A 334 -7.38 -3.38 -40.75
N LEU A 335 -6.77 -3.24 -39.56
CA LEU A 335 -6.22 -4.35 -38.77
C LEU A 335 -7.26 -5.44 -38.46
N ASP A 336 -8.42 -5.07 -37.88
CA ASP A 336 -9.48 -6.03 -37.55
C ASP A 336 -10.08 -6.68 -38.82
N GLY A 337 -10.16 -5.92 -39.90
CA GLY A 337 -10.59 -6.41 -41.21
C GLY A 337 -9.63 -7.44 -41.79
N TYR A 338 -8.32 -7.22 -41.66
CA TYR A 338 -7.28 -8.15 -42.08
C TYR A 338 -7.35 -9.45 -41.26
N ILE A 339 -7.43 -9.36 -39.92
CA ILE A 339 -7.53 -10.53 -39.04
C ILE A 339 -8.78 -11.35 -39.40
N ARG A 340 -9.96 -10.72 -39.44
CA ARG A 340 -11.24 -11.38 -39.76
C ARG A 340 -11.25 -12.07 -41.14
N THR A 341 -10.56 -11.50 -42.13
CA THR A 341 -10.50 -12.06 -43.49
C THR A 341 -9.55 -13.25 -43.60
N ASN A 342 -8.44 -13.26 -42.84
CA ASN A 342 -7.42 -14.32 -42.92
C ASN A 342 -7.61 -15.44 -41.89
N LEU A 343 -8.33 -15.21 -40.80
CA LEU A 343 -8.57 -16.21 -39.75
C LEU A 343 -9.19 -17.54 -40.25
N PRO A 344 -10.18 -17.57 -41.16
CA PRO A 344 -10.74 -18.83 -41.68
C PRO A 344 -9.89 -19.49 -42.77
N THR A 345 -8.86 -18.83 -43.31
CA THR A 345 -8.03 -19.33 -44.42
C THR A 345 -6.61 -19.71 -43.98
N THR A 346 -6.29 -19.60 -42.69
CA THR A 346 -4.94 -19.83 -42.15
C THR A 346 -4.91 -20.87 -41.03
N VAL A 347 -3.72 -21.46 -40.84
CA VAL A 347 -3.40 -22.41 -39.77
C VAL A 347 -2.04 -22.03 -39.18
N LEU A 348 -1.88 -22.18 -37.86
CA LEU A 348 -0.62 -21.91 -37.16
C LEU A 348 0.07 -23.24 -36.82
N THR A 349 1.22 -23.51 -37.45
CA THR A 349 2.02 -24.71 -37.16
C THR A 349 3.43 -24.29 -36.74
N GLY A 350 4.28 -25.25 -36.34
CA GLY A 350 5.69 -24.99 -36.06
C GLY A 350 6.53 -24.79 -37.32
N ALA A 351 7.84 -25.05 -37.22
CA ALA A 351 8.75 -24.99 -38.36
C ALA A 351 8.31 -25.93 -39.50
N ALA A 352 7.97 -27.17 -39.15
CA ALA A 352 7.41 -28.14 -40.09
C ALA A 352 5.91 -27.89 -40.36
N VAL A 353 5.43 -28.43 -41.48
CA VAL A 353 3.99 -28.52 -41.77
C VAL A 353 3.38 -29.54 -40.81
N GLY A 354 2.24 -29.22 -40.19
CA GLY A 354 1.51 -30.11 -39.28
C GLY A 354 2.11 -30.28 -37.88
N SER A 355 3.31 -29.78 -37.58
CA SER A 355 3.82 -29.79 -36.20
C SER A 355 3.15 -28.71 -35.36
N ALA A 356 3.03 -28.92 -34.05
CA ALA A 356 2.63 -27.85 -33.13
C ALA A 356 3.62 -26.66 -33.19
N PRO A 357 3.18 -25.42 -32.87
CA PRO A 357 4.07 -24.31 -32.58
C PRO A 357 4.96 -24.59 -31.36
N THR A 358 6.17 -24.03 -31.35
CA THR A 358 7.06 -24.10 -30.19
C THR A 358 6.54 -23.18 -29.10
N VAL A 359 6.45 -23.68 -27.86
CA VAL A 359 6.12 -22.88 -26.68
C VAL A 359 7.33 -22.84 -25.76
N THR A 360 7.75 -21.64 -25.37
CA THR A 360 8.65 -21.45 -24.21
C THR A 360 7.87 -20.76 -23.10
N LEU A 361 8.19 -21.10 -21.85
CA LEU A 361 7.40 -20.72 -20.68
C LEU A 361 8.35 -20.40 -19.54
N HIS A 362 8.19 -19.22 -18.94
CA HIS A 362 9.00 -18.75 -17.82
C HIS A 362 8.10 -18.17 -16.72
N GLY A 363 8.45 -18.47 -15.47
CA GLY A 363 7.89 -17.86 -14.27
C GLY A 363 8.88 -16.89 -13.64
N GLN A 364 8.37 -15.84 -13.01
CA GLN A 364 9.14 -14.88 -12.21
C GLN A 364 8.43 -14.70 -10.85
N LEU A 365 9.19 -14.54 -9.77
CA LEU A 365 8.68 -14.40 -8.40
C LEU A 365 8.88 -12.98 -7.88
N ASN A 366 7.94 -12.53 -7.04
CA ASN A 366 7.86 -11.18 -6.45
C ASN A 366 7.61 -10.07 -7.48
N GLU A 367 8.48 -9.91 -8.48
CA GLU A 367 8.39 -8.89 -9.53
C GLU A 367 8.46 -9.58 -10.91
N GLY A 368 7.91 -8.96 -11.95
CA GLY A 368 7.82 -9.59 -13.28
C GLY A 368 8.11 -8.62 -14.43
N GLU A 369 9.15 -8.89 -15.19
CA GLU A 369 9.52 -8.14 -16.38
C GLU A 369 9.14 -8.87 -17.67
N GLY A 370 8.81 -8.10 -18.71
CA GLY A 370 8.48 -8.63 -20.03
C GLY A 370 9.73 -8.98 -20.85
N ASN A 371 9.78 -10.18 -21.43
CA ASN A 371 10.96 -10.74 -22.11
C ASN A 371 12.18 -10.95 -21.18
N ALA A 372 11.95 -11.21 -19.89
CA ALA A 372 13.00 -11.46 -18.91
C ALA A 372 13.87 -12.67 -19.28
N SER A 373 15.13 -12.66 -18.85
CA SER A 373 16.09 -13.74 -19.12
C SER A 373 17.14 -13.84 -18.01
N GLY A 374 17.90 -14.93 -17.98
CA GLY A 374 18.85 -15.21 -16.89
C GLY A 374 18.13 -15.68 -15.61
N GLU A 375 18.74 -15.40 -14.45
CA GLU A 375 18.37 -15.99 -13.15
C GLU A 375 16.95 -15.66 -12.68
N GLN A 376 16.37 -14.55 -13.13
CA GLN A 376 14.99 -14.17 -12.81
C GLN A 376 13.95 -15.07 -13.52
N ALA A 377 14.26 -15.56 -14.73
CA ALA A 377 13.30 -16.16 -15.65
C ALA A 377 13.24 -17.70 -15.52
N ILE A 378 12.69 -18.17 -14.40
CA ILE A 378 12.59 -19.59 -14.02
C ILE A 378 11.89 -20.39 -15.15
N PRO A 379 12.58 -21.33 -15.85
CA PRO A 379 11.97 -22.12 -16.92
C PRO A 379 10.82 -22.99 -16.41
N GLY A 380 9.81 -23.21 -17.25
CA GLY A 380 8.66 -24.05 -16.92
C GLY A 380 8.13 -24.92 -18.06
N GLU A 381 7.45 -26.01 -17.70
CA GLU A 381 6.82 -26.95 -18.63
C GLU A 381 5.35 -27.20 -18.26
N VAL A 382 4.48 -27.41 -19.25
CA VAL A 382 3.05 -27.68 -19.03
C VAL A 382 2.84 -29.17 -18.80
N VAL A 383 2.57 -29.56 -17.55
CA VAL A 383 2.33 -30.95 -17.14
C VAL A 383 0.97 -31.43 -17.63
N GLU A 384 -0.08 -30.66 -17.39
CA GLU A 384 -1.45 -30.98 -17.80
C GLU A 384 -2.26 -29.68 -17.99
N ALA A 385 -3.24 -29.66 -18.90
CA ALA A 385 -4.14 -28.52 -19.08
C ALA A 385 -5.55 -28.93 -19.54
N VAL A 386 -6.53 -28.64 -18.69
CA VAL A 386 -7.98 -28.73 -18.96
C VAL A 386 -8.39 -27.58 -19.90
N PRO A 387 -8.96 -27.85 -21.08
CA PRO A 387 -9.32 -26.80 -22.05
C PRO A 387 -10.18 -25.67 -21.48
N ALA A 388 -10.11 -24.50 -22.12
CA ALA A 388 -10.86 -23.30 -21.73
C ALA A 388 -12.35 -23.57 -21.49
N GLU A 389 -12.99 -24.36 -22.36
CA GLU A 389 -14.42 -24.68 -22.25
C GLU A 389 -14.79 -25.67 -21.13
N SER A 390 -13.81 -26.41 -20.61
CA SER A 390 -14.01 -27.45 -19.59
C SER A 390 -13.60 -27.00 -18.17
N GLY A 391 -12.97 -25.84 -18.04
CA GLY A 391 -12.55 -25.27 -16.76
C GLY A 391 -11.34 -24.36 -16.81
N ASN A 392 -10.65 -24.31 -17.94
CA ASN A 392 -9.55 -23.39 -18.19
C ASN A 392 -8.39 -23.46 -17.18
N LEU A 393 -8.03 -24.66 -16.72
CA LEU A 393 -6.97 -24.88 -15.73
C LEU A 393 -5.73 -25.50 -16.36
N ALA A 394 -4.53 -25.08 -15.95
CA ALA A 394 -3.28 -25.74 -16.29
C ALA A 394 -2.39 -25.92 -15.06
N LEU A 395 -1.71 -27.07 -15.03
CA LEU A 395 -0.65 -27.42 -14.11
C LEU A 395 0.69 -27.27 -14.83
N VAL A 396 1.57 -26.44 -14.28
CA VAL A 396 2.90 -26.15 -14.80
C VAL A 396 3.94 -26.61 -13.77
N LYS A 397 5.06 -27.16 -14.23
CA LYS A 397 6.24 -27.44 -13.43
C LYS A 397 7.30 -26.38 -13.76
N LEU A 398 7.60 -25.50 -12.81
CA LEU A 398 8.79 -24.65 -12.87
C LEU A 398 10.04 -25.45 -12.45
N ALA A 399 11.20 -25.05 -12.96
CA ALA A 399 12.50 -25.52 -12.47
C ALA A 399 12.79 -24.98 -11.06
N GLY A 400 13.56 -25.71 -10.26
CA GLY A 400 13.96 -25.32 -8.90
C GLY A 400 13.27 -26.08 -7.77
N GLU A 401 13.72 -25.80 -6.55
CA GLU A 401 13.35 -26.42 -5.28
C GLU A 401 13.26 -25.36 -4.18
N ASN A 402 12.62 -25.68 -3.05
CA ASN A 402 12.37 -24.77 -1.93
C ASN A 402 11.65 -23.46 -2.33
N LEU A 403 10.87 -23.54 -3.42
CA LEU A 403 10.02 -22.46 -3.90
C LEU A 403 8.85 -22.26 -2.93
N PRO A 404 8.38 -21.01 -2.70
CA PRO A 404 7.27 -20.75 -1.78
C PRO A 404 5.96 -21.33 -2.30
N ALA A 405 5.21 -22.08 -1.48
CA ALA A 405 3.94 -22.69 -1.84
C ALA A 405 2.76 -22.06 -1.07
N VAL A 406 1.55 -22.07 -1.66
CA VAL A 406 0.30 -21.68 -0.99
C VAL A 406 -0.60 -22.88 -0.74
N GLU A 407 -1.40 -22.83 0.33
CA GLU A 407 -2.41 -23.85 0.64
C GLU A 407 -3.66 -23.70 -0.25
N LEU A 408 -4.26 -24.83 -0.64
CA LEU A 408 -5.56 -24.89 -1.32
C LEU A 408 -6.69 -25.17 -0.32
N GLN A 409 -7.83 -24.51 -0.50
CA GLN A 409 -9.07 -24.79 0.23
C GLN A 409 -10.17 -25.19 -0.77
N PRO A 410 -10.12 -26.40 -1.36
CA PRO A 410 -11.03 -26.83 -2.43
C PRO A 410 -12.48 -26.99 -1.97
N SER A 411 -12.73 -27.17 -0.67
CA SER A 411 -14.07 -27.28 -0.09
C SER A 411 -14.75 -25.92 0.15
N ALA A 412 -14.16 -24.80 -0.29
CA ALA A 412 -14.77 -23.48 -0.15
C ALA A 412 -15.95 -23.30 -1.12
N ALA A 413 -17.11 -22.94 -0.55
CA ALA A 413 -18.29 -22.52 -1.29
C ALA A 413 -18.79 -21.18 -0.75
N PHE A 414 -19.24 -20.30 -1.65
CA PHE A 414 -19.67 -18.95 -1.33
C PHE A 414 -21.08 -18.65 -1.84
N ALA A 415 -21.73 -17.66 -1.22
CA ALA A 415 -22.97 -17.08 -1.67
C ALA A 415 -22.73 -15.76 -2.42
N ALA A 416 -23.71 -15.31 -3.21
CA ALA A 416 -23.70 -13.95 -3.75
C ALA A 416 -23.72 -12.93 -2.59
N GLY A 417 -23.02 -11.81 -2.74
CA GLY A 417 -22.79 -10.84 -1.67
C GLY A 417 -21.60 -11.17 -0.76
N ALA A 418 -20.99 -12.35 -0.85
CA ALA A 418 -19.75 -12.65 -0.11
C ALA A 418 -18.55 -11.85 -0.68
N SER A 419 -17.66 -11.41 0.19
CA SER A 419 -16.40 -10.75 -0.18
C SER A 419 -15.25 -11.76 -0.29
N LEU A 420 -14.35 -11.52 -1.24
CA LEU A 420 -13.10 -12.25 -1.45
C LEU A 420 -11.96 -11.25 -1.62
N LEU A 421 -10.75 -11.61 -1.19
CA LEU A 421 -9.52 -10.93 -1.60
C LEU A 421 -9.01 -11.58 -2.88
N ILE A 422 -8.94 -10.83 -3.98
CA ILE A 422 -8.33 -11.30 -5.23
C ILE A 422 -6.95 -10.68 -5.41
N VAL A 423 -5.99 -11.47 -5.89
CA VAL A 423 -4.58 -11.06 -6.06
C VAL A 423 -4.01 -11.62 -7.36
N GLY A 424 -3.30 -10.77 -8.11
CA GLY A 424 -2.56 -11.19 -9.30
C GLY A 424 -1.66 -10.08 -9.81
N TYR A 425 -0.85 -10.38 -10.82
CA TYR A 425 0.06 -9.40 -11.39
C TYR A 425 -0.69 -8.34 -12.22
N ALA A 426 -0.30 -7.09 -12.04
CA ALA A 426 -0.67 -5.96 -12.89
C ALA A 426 0.55 -5.09 -13.17
N ALA A 427 0.55 -4.30 -14.24
CA ALA A 427 1.58 -3.29 -14.47
C ALA A 427 1.59 -2.27 -13.32
N SER A 428 2.77 -1.94 -12.79
CA SER A 428 2.93 -0.96 -11.73
C SER A 428 3.00 0.49 -12.23
N ASP A 429 3.35 0.69 -13.50
CA ASP A 429 3.56 1.99 -14.12
C ASP A 429 2.82 2.15 -15.46
N THR A 430 2.73 3.39 -15.91
CA THR A 430 2.18 3.87 -17.17
C THR A 430 3.17 3.86 -18.35
N ASP A 431 4.49 3.66 -18.16
CA ASP A 431 5.38 3.46 -19.33
C ASP A 431 5.05 2.16 -20.06
N SER A 432 4.35 2.34 -21.18
CA SER A 432 3.94 1.33 -22.13
C SER A 432 5.06 0.47 -22.74
N ARG A 433 6.34 0.83 -22.60
CA ARG A 433 7.47 0.15 -23.26
C ARG A 433 7.93 -1.09 -22.51
N ASN A 434 8.40 -0.92 -21.27
CA ASN A 434 8.82 -2.00 -20.38
C ASN A 434 8.07 -1.88 -19.03
N PRO A 435 6.75 -2.16 -19.00
CA PRO A 435 6.01 -2.13 -17.75
C PRO A 435 6.48 -3.25 -16.81
N VAL A 436 7.02 -2.87 -15.66
CA VAL A 436 7.23 -3.80 -14.54
C VAL A 436 5.87 -4.28 -14.04
N HIS A 437 5.75 -5.56 -13.74
CA HIS A 437 4.55 -6.17 -13.20
C HIS A 437 4.74 -6.53 -11.72
N MET A 438 3.76 -6.15 -10.90
CA MET A 438 3.76 -6.35 -9.45
C MET A 438 2.49 -7.08 -8.99
N PRO A 439 2.52 -7.89 -7.92
CA PRO A 439 1.34 -8.43 -7.26
C PRO A 439 0.47 -7.27 -6.77
N ARG A 440 -0.77 -7.22 -7.26
CA ARG A 440 -1.80 -6.27 -6.85
C ARG A 440 -3.00 -7.00 -6.26
N ALA A 441 -3.41 -6.56 -5.08
CA ALA A 441 -4.52 -7.10 -4.31
C ALA A 441 -5.76 -6.20 -4.41
N LYS A 442 -6.96 -6.78 -4.28
CA LYS A 442 -8.22 -6.05 -4.27
C LYS A 442 -9.31 -6.84 -3.57
N VAL A 443 -10.04 -6.20 -2.65
CA VAL A 443 -11.28 -6.77 -2.08
C VAL A 443 -12.40 -6.62 -3.11
N VAL A 444 -13.12 -7.69 -3.38
CA VAL A 444 -14.22 -7.74 -4.35
C VAL A 444 -15.40 -8.56 -3.81
N THR A 445 -16.59 -8.28 -4.31
CA THR A 445 -17.84 -8.94 -3.90
C THR A 445 -18.34 -9.84 -5.01
N ILE A 446 -18.81 -11.04 -4.67
CA ILE A 446 -19.47 -11.96 -5.61
C ILE A 446 -20.83 -11.39 -6.00
N THR A 447 -21.05 -11.19 -7.30
CA THR A 447 -22.26 -10.61 -7.90
C THR A 447 -23.17 -11.66 -8.53
N ASP A 448 -22.62 -12.79 -8.98
CA ASP A 448 -23.34 -13.89 -9.62
C ASP A 448 -22.60 -15.22 -9.39
N ILE A 449 -23.33 -16.34 -9.45
CA ILE A 449 -22.79 -17.70 -9.31
C ILE A 449 -23.31 -18.56 -10.46
N SER A 450 -22.37 -19.02 -11.29
CA SER A 450 -22.64 -19.91 -12.42
C SER A 450 -22.12 -21.32 -12.15
N ARG A 451 -22.70 -22.32 -12.82
CA ARG A 451 -22.21 -23.70 -12.83
C ARG A 451 -22.14 -24.25 -14.26
N ARG A 452 -21.03 -24.92 -14.59
CA ARG A 452 -20.81 -25.63 -15.86
C ARG A 452 -20.47 -27.09 -15.53
N GLY A 453 -21.50 -27.92 -15.39
CA GLY A 453 -21.35 -29.28 -14.84
C GLY A 453 -20.99 -29.24 -13.35
N SER A 454 -19.91 -29.94 -12.97
CA SER A 454 -19.34 -29.89 -11.61
C SER A 454 -18.64 -28.56 -11.28
N LEU A 455 -18.20 -27.82 -12.30
CA LEU A 455 -17.45 -26.57 -12.13
C LEU A 455 -18.37 -25.46 -11.63
N SER A 456 -18.05 -24.86 -10.47
CA SER A 456 -18.67 -23.62 -9.99
C SER A 456 -17.77 -22.43 -10.29
N THR A 457 -18.34 -21.35 -10.80
CA THR A 457 -17.64 -20.08 -11.07
C THR A 457 -18.39 -18.91 -10.42
N TYR A 458 -17.64 -17.97 -9.86
CA TYR A 458 -18.19 -16.80 -9.17
C TYR A 458 -17.82 -15.52 -9.95
N ARG A 459 -18.80 -14.69 -10.33
CA ARG A 459 -18.49 -13.39 -10.98
C ARG A 459 -18.29 -12.31 -9.92
N THR A 460 -17.25 -11.51 -10.02
CA THR A 460 -16.92 -10.42 -9.09
C THR A 460 -17.37 -9.05 -9.59
N ASN A 461 -17.57 -8.10 -8.68
CA ASN A 461 -17.87 -6.70 -9.01
C ASN A 461 -16.68 -5.93 -9.63
N GLY A 462 -15.46 -6.49 -9.60
CA GLY A 462 -14.27 -5.86 -10.16
C GLY A 462 -13.10 -6.83 -10.33
N ASP A 463 -12.09 -6.36 -11.05
CA ASP A 463 -10.85 -7.06 -11.38
C ASP A 463 -9.60 -6.27 -10.94
N VAL A 464 -8.45 -6.93 -10.94
CA VAL A 464 -7.12 -6.37 -10.64
C VAL A 464 -6.45 -5.80 -11.90
N GLY A 465 -6.65 -6.43 -13.07
CA GLY A 465 -6.14 -5.98 -14.35
C GLY A 465 -5.92 -7.13 -15.33
N ARG A 466 -5.58 -6.84 -16.60
CA ARG A 466 -5.54 -7.85 -17.67
C ARG A 466 -4.57 -9.02 -17.41
N VAL A 467 -3.45 -8.75 -16.74
CA VAL A 467 -2.39 -9.73 -16.41
C VAL A 467 -2.73 -10.57 -15.17
N SER A 468 -3.76 -10.21 -14.39
CA SER A 468 -4.19 -10.97 -13.20
C SER A 468 -4.89 -12.29 -13.53
N HIS A 469 -5.06 -12.62 -14.82
CA HIS A 469 -5.57 -13.88 -15.34
C HIS A 469 -4.68 -15.03 -14.84
N GLY A 470 -5.25 -16.03 -14.16
CA GLY A 470 -4.52 -17.10 -13.48
C GLY A 470 -4.07 -16.76 -12.06
N GLY A 471 -4.37 -15.55 -11.56
CA GLY A 471 -4.13 -15.15 -10.17
C GLY A 471 -5.06 -15.85 -9.18
N ILE A 472 -4.99 -15.50 -7.90
CA ILE A 472 -5.68 -16.21 -6.82
C ILE A 472 -6.86 -15.41 -6.24
N ALA A 473 -7.88 -16.13 -5.79
CA ALA A 473 -8.86 -15.65 -4.82
C ALA A 473 -8.60 -16.34 -3.47
N LEU A 474 -8.59 -15.56 -2.39
CA LEU A 474 -8.15 -15.97 -1.06
C LEU A 474 -9.27 -15.92 -0.02
N ASP A 475 -9.20 -16.82 0.95
CA ASP A 475 -9.90 -16.69 2.22
C ASP A 475 -9.13 -15.82 3.23
N PRO A 476 -9.76 -15.40 4.36
CA PRO A 476 -9.10 -14.61 5.42
C PRO A 476 -7.91 -15.30 6.13
N SER A 477 -7.57 -16.55 5.77
CA SER A 477 -6.38 -17.26 6.26
C SER A 477 -5.25 -17.31 5.23
N GLY A 478 -5.43 -16.75 4.03
CA GLY A 478 -4.45 -16.79 2.94
C GLY A 478 -4.41 -18.11 2.17
N ARG A 479 -5.51 -18.88 2.18
CA ARG A 479 -5.64 -20.12 1.40
C ARG A 479 -6.39 -19.85 0.11
N VAL A 480 -5.99 -20.52 -0.97
CA VAL A 480 -6.60 -20.34 -2.30
C VAL A 480 -7.94 -21.05 -2.38
N VAL A 481 -9.00 -20.26 -2.57
CA VAL A 481 -10.39 -20.73 -2.73
C VAL A 481 -10.87 -20.69 -4.18
N GLY A 482 -10.09 -20.08 -5.07
CA GLY A 482 -10.27 -20.14 -6.51
C GLY A 482 -9.19 -19.39 -7.28
N MET A 483 -9.27 -19.43 -8.60
CA MET A 483 -8.33 -18.81 -9.52
C MET A 483 -9.04 -17.83 -10.46
N LEU A 484 -8.40 -16.70 -10.77
CA LEU A 484 -8.95 -15.64 -11.60
C LEU A 484 -8.98 -16.04 -13.09
N ASP A 485 -10.11 -15.76 -13.74
CA ASP A 485 -10.34 -15.97 -15.17
C ASP A 485 -11.09 -14.77 -15.76
N ARG A 486 -11.10 -14.67 -17.09
CA ARG A 486 -11.77 -13.64 -17.87
C ARG A 486 -13.28 -13.86 -17.87
N ASP A 487 -14.07 -12.79 -17.69
CA ASP A 487 -15.52 -12.84 -17.89
C ASP A 487 -15.83 -12.95 -19.40
N GLN A 488 -15.85 -14.17 -19.92
CA GLN A 488 -16.14 -14.47 -21.33
C GLN A 488 -17.51 -13.95 -21.79
N ALA A 489 -18.45 -13.70 -20.86
CA ALA A 489 -19.74 -13.10 -21.17
C ALA A 489 -19.65 -11.58 -21.47
N ARG A 490 -18.47 -10.96 -21.37
CA ARG A 490 -18.24 -9.53 -21.61
C ARG A 490 -17.09 -9.28 -22.58
N ALA A 491 -17.32 -8.35 -23.51
CA ALA A 491 -16.34 -7.96 -24.52
C ALA A 491 -15.15 -7.17 -23.96
N ASP A 492 -15.28 -6.56 -22.77
CA ASP A 492 -14.21 -5.77 -22.13
C ASP A 492 -12.97 -6.59 -21.76
N GLY A 493 -13.15 -7.90 -21.56
CA GLY A 493 -12.08 -8.85 -21.26
C GLY A 493 -11.48 -8.70 -19.88
N ALA A 494 -12.25 -8.19 -18.93
CA ALA A 494 -11.86 -8.07 -17.53
C ALA A 494 -11.78 -9.42 -16.81
N ASN A 495 -10.85 -9.57 -15.87
CA ASN A 495 -10.66 -10.79 -15.07
C ASN A 495 -11.60 -10.81 -13.85
N ARG A 496 -12.91 -10.89 -14.12
CA ARG A 496 -13.99 -10.83 -13.11
C ARG A 496 -14.68 -12.17 -12.85
N VAL A 497 -14.03 -13.29 -13.18
CA VAL A 497 -14.52 -14.63 -12.84
C VAL A 497 -13.51 -15.29 -11.90
N VAL A 498 -14.00 -15.97 -10.87
CA VAL A 498 -13.23 -16.86 -10.01
C VAL A 498 -13.67 -18.29 -10.29
N VAL A 499 -12.76 -19.12 -10.80
CA VAL A 499 -12.94 -20.56 -10.94
C VAL A 499 -12.70 -21.22 -9.59
N SER A 500 -13.68 -21.93 -9.05
CA SER A 500 -13.59 -22.52 -7.70
C SER A 500 -12.43 -23.54 -7.57
N ALA A 501 -11.72 -23.49 -6.44
CA ALA A 501 -10.68 -24.45 -6.10
C ALA A 501 -11.17 -25.90 -6.00
N ALA A 502 -12.49 -26.13 -5.93
CA ALA A 502 -13.11 -27.45 -6.00
C ALA A 502 -12.73 -28.26 -7.26
N ALA A 503 -12.32 -27.58 -8.35
CA ALA A 503 -11.89 -28.24 -9.59
C ALA A 503 -10.40 -28.63 -9.61
N PHE A 504 -9.57 -28.09 -8.71
CA PHE A 504 -8.13 -28.37 -8.72
C PHE A 504 -7.78 -29.84 -8.40
N PRO A 505 -8.44 -30.54 -7.45
CA PRO A 505 -8.10 -31.93 -7.12
C PRO A 505 -8.18 -32.92 -8.28
N GLU A 506 -9.06 -32.71 -9.27
CA GLU A 506 -9.15 -33.57 -10.44
C GLU A 506 -7.93 -33.43 -11.36
N LEU A 507 -7.50 -32.18 -11.60
CA LEU A 507 -6.30 -31.85 -12.38
C LEU A 507 -5.02 -32.37 -11.68
N LEU A 508 -4.90 -32.11 -10.38
CA LEU A 508 -3.73 -32.55 -9.60
C LEU A 508 -3.67 -34.08 -9.48
N GLY A 509 -4.82 -34.74 -9.27
CA GLY A 509 -4.93 -36.20 -9.21
C GLY A 509 -4.50 -36.89 -10.50
N LYS A 510 -4.85 -36.34 -11.68
CA LYS A 510 -4.40 -36.85 -12.99
C LYS A 510 -2.88 -36.80 -13.16
N ALA A 511 -2.24 -35.77 -12.62
CA ALA A 511 -0.78 -35.60 -12.65
C ALA A 511 -0.04 -36.29 -11.49
N GLY A 512 -0.75 -36.93 -10.54
CA GLY A 512 -0.17 -37.50 -9.33
C GLY A 512 0.34 -36.47 -8.31
N VAL A 513 0.03 -35.19 -8.50
CA VAL A 513 0.49 -34.07 -7.67
C VAL A 513 -0.44 -33.84 -6.48
N ARG A 514 0.12 -33.34 -5.37
CA ARG A 514 -0.62 -32.91 -4.17
C ARG A 514 -0.21 -31.49 -3.81
N ASN A 515 -1.06 -30.79 -3.06
CA ASN A 515 -0.70 -29.50 -2.49
C ASN A 515 0.01 -29.71 -1.16
N GLU A 516 1.25 -29.21 -1.05
CA GLU A 516 2.14 -29.45 0.08
C GLU A 516 2.98 -28.20 0.36
N LEU A 517 3.27 -27.92 1.63
CA LEU A 517 4.11 -26.79 2.07
C LEU A 517 5.53 -27.24 2.44
N GLY A 518 6.54 -26.49 2.00
CA GLY A 518 7.92 -26.69 2.44
C GLY A 518 8.13 -26.51 3.95
N GLU A 519 9.33 -26.78 4.44
CA GLU A 519 9.70 -26.45 5.84
C GLU A 519 9.70 -24.93 6.04
N VAL A 520 10.36 -24.20 5.13
CA VAL A 520 10.48 -22.74 5.18
C VAL A 520 9.11 -22.06 5.05
N ASP A 521 8.20 -22.61 4.24
CA ASP A 521 6.79 -22.18 4.14
C ASP A 521 6.05 -22.22 5.48
N ARG A 522 6.29 -23.27 6.27
CA ARG A 522 5.67 -23.47 7.59
C ARG A 522 6.30 -22.55 8.63
N MET A 523 7.62 -22.39 8.60
CA MET A 523 8.33 -21.41 9.43
C MET A 523 7.86 -19.97 9.17
N TYR A 524 7.69 -19.60 7.90
CA TYR A 524 7.19 -18.28 7.49
C TYR A 524 5.79 -18.01 8.03
N ARG A 525 4.86 -18.97 7.88
CA ARG A 525 3.50 -18.87 8.42
C ARG A 525 3.48 -18.78 9.95
N THR A 526 4.36 -19.50 10.65
CA THR A 526 4.52 -19.37 12.11
C THR A 526 5.00 -17.98 12.50
N ALA A 527 6.00 -17.43 11.79
CA ALA A 527 6.58 -16.13 12.10
C ALA A 527 5.65 -14.94 11.74
N LEU A 528 4.91 -15.02 10.62
CA LEU A 528 3.78 -14.12 10.36
C LEU A 528 2.71 -14.24 11.46
N GLY A 529 2.43 -15.46 11.93
CA GLY A 529 1.54 -15.70 13.05
C GLY A 529 1.96 -14.96 14.33
N ALA A 530 3.27 -14.87 14.61
CA ALA A 530 3.80 -14.05 15.69
C ALA A 530 3.65 -12.54 15.43
N TYR A 531 3.98 -12.06 14.23
CA TYR A 531 3.86 -10.65 13.81
C TYR A 531 2.41 -10.13 13.95
N PHE A 532 1.44 -10.82 13.36
CA PHE A 532 0.01 -10.46 13.47
C PHE A 532 -0.56 -10.68 14.87
N SER A 533 0.16 -11.37 15.77
CA SER A 533 -0.17 -11.47 17.20
C SER A 533 0.59 -10.44 18.08
N GLY A 534 1.39 -9.55 17.49
CA GLY A 534 2.20 -8.57 18.23
C GLY A 534 3.42 -9.14 18.98
N ARG A 535 3.79 -10.41 18.77
CA ARG A 535 4.94 -11.05 19.44
C ARG A 535 6.23 -10.75 18.67
N GLN A 536 6.72 -9.51 18.76
CA GLN A 536 7.78 -9.01 17.88
C GLN A 536 9.09 -9.79 17.98
N ASP A 537 9.49 -10.24 19.17
CA ASP A 537 10.73 -11.02 19.32
C ASP A 537 10.70 -12.36 18.56
N GLU A 538 9.57 -13.08 18.62
CA GLU A 538 9.34 -14.28 17.81
C GLU A 538 9.27 -13.96 16.31
N ALA A 539 8.62 -12.84 15.95
CA ALA A 539 8.48 -12.42 14.56
C ALA A 539 9.83 -12.08 13.92
N VAL A 540 10.64 -11.22 14.55
CA VAL A 540 11.95 -10.79 14.05
C VAL A 540 12.90 -11.98 13.90
N ALA A 541 12.95 -12.88 14.89
CA ALA A 541 13.81 -14.07 14.83
C ALA A 541 13.33 -15.09 13.78
N GLY A 542 12.02 -15.36 13.72
CA GLY A 542 11.44 -16.31 12.78
C GLY A 542 11.53 -15.85 11.33
N LEU A 543 11.19 -14.58 11.07
CA LEU A 543 11.23 -13.99 9.72
C LEU A 543 12.67 -13.83 9.22
N GLY A 544 13.63 -13.49 10.09
CA GLY A 544 15.06 -13.52 9.75
C GLY A 544 15.53 -14.92 9.34
N THR A 545 15.22 -15.94 10.15
CA THR A 545 15.57 -17.33 9.85
C THR A 545 14.98 -17.81 8.50
N VAL A 546 13.80 -17.30 8.12
CA VAL A 546 13.18 -17.55 6.80
C VAL A 546 13.88 -16.79 5.69
N ALA A 547 14.23 -15.51 5.90
CA ALA A 547 14.93 -14.67 4.94
C ALA A 547 16.37 -15.12 4.62
N ASP A 548 16.99 -15.87 5.54
CA ASP A 548 18.27 -16.55 5.36
C ASP A 548 18.11 -17.87 4.61
N ARG A 549 17.09 -18.67 4.96
CA ARG A 549 16.83 -20.00 4.36
C ARG A 549 16.15 -19.96 2.99
N SER A 550 15.43 -18.89 2.67
CA SER A 550 14.82 -18.63 1.35
C SER A 550 14.99 -17.15 0.97
N PRO A 551 16.17 -16.77 0.42
CA PRO A 551 16.42 -15.41 -0.03
C PRO A 551 15.44 -14.90 -1.10
N ALA A 552 14.76 -15.81 -1.81
CA ALA A 552 13.72 -15.49 -2.78
C ALA A 552 12.40 -15.01 -2.14
N ASN A 553 12.15 -15.29 -0.86
CA ASN A 553 11.01 -14.77 -0.12
C ASN A 553 11.33 -13.36 0.40
N LEU A 554 11.25 -12.37 -0.49
CA LEU A 554 11.54 -10.96 -0.16
C LEU A 554 10.58 -10.41 0.91
N LEU A 555 9.36 -10.93 0.99
CA LEU A 555 8.38 -10.55 2.02
C LEU A 555 8.79 -10.97 3.43
N ALA A 556 9.61 -12.02 3.60
CA ALA A 556 10.18 -12.34 4.91
C ALA A 556 11.07 -11.20 5.45
N ARG A 557 11.89 -10.58 4.59
CA ARG A 557 12.73 -9.42 4.97
C ARG A 557 11.88 -8.18 5.23
N ALA A 558 10.90 -7.89 4.38
CA ALA A 558 10.01 -6.75 4.54
C ALA A 558 9.23 -6.79 5.86
N TYR A 559 8.67 -7.95 6.22
CA TYR A 559 7.99 -8.12 7.50
C TYR A 559 8.95 -8.17 8.70
N GLN A 560 10.17 -8.68 8.54
CA GLN A 560 11.19 -8.64 9.59
C GLN A 560 11.55 -7.19 9.96
N GLN A 561 11.74 -6.32 8.97
CA GLN A 561 12.05 -4.90 9.17
C GLN A 561 10.90 -4.18 9.89
N ASN A 562 9.66 -4.34 9.42
CA ASN A 562 8.49 -3.76 10.08
C ASN A 562 8.34 -4.24 11.54
N ALA A 563 8.63 -5.51 11.83
CA ALA A 563 8.64 -6.05 13.19
C ALA A 563 9.75 -5.42 14.08
N VAL A 564 10.92 -5.10 13.53
CA VAL A 564 11.98 -4.34 14.23
C VAL A 564 11.57 -2.90 14.49
N GLU A 565 10.97 -2.22 13.49
CA GLU A 565 10.45 -0.86 13.62
C GLU A 565 9.34 -0.78 14.69
N ARG A 566 8.37 -1.70 14.66
CA ARG A 566 7.35 -1.81 15.71
C ARG A 566 7.96 -2.11 17.07
N ARG A 567 8.96 -2.99 17.17
CA ARG A 567 9.67 -3.22 18.44
C ARG A 567 10.33 -1.94 18.97
N ALA A 568 10.89 -1.10 18.12
CA ALA A 568 11.48 0.17 18.53
C ALA A 568 10.43 1.18 19.03
N VAL A 569 9.23 1.21 18.43
CA VAL A 569 8.13 2.11 18.81
C VAL A 569 7.34 1.59 20.04
N GLU A 570 7.10 0.28 20.11
CA GLU A 570 6.37 -0.39 21.21
C GLU A 570 7.28 -0.67 22.43
N GLY A 571 8.60 -0.62 22.25
CA GLY A 571 9.61 -0.92 23.27
C GLY A 571 9.94 0.22 24.25
N GLU A 572 9.45 1.44 24.04
CA GLU A 572 9.53 2.53 25.05
C GLU A 572 8.34 2.49 26.05
N PRO A 573 8.31 1.52 26.97
CA PRO A 573 7.84 1.87 28.32
C PRO A 573 8.65 1.27 29.48
N VAL A 574 8.43 1.86 30.66
CA VAL A 574 8.81 1.45 32.03
C VAL A 574 10.04 2.12 32.66
N ASP A 575 11.18 2.29 31.99
CA ASP A 575 12.37 2.82 32.70
C ASP A 575 12.18 4.27 33.21
N ARG A 576 11.30 5.05 32.55
CA ARG A 576 10.85 6.36 33.07
C ARG A 576 9.97 6.29 34.31
N ALA A 577 9.26 5.19 34.55
CA ALA A 577 8.45 5.00 35.75
C ALA A 577 9.34 4.74 36.99
N VAL A 578 10.47 4.04 36.81
CA VAL A 578 11.39 3.73 37.92
C VAL A 578 12.00 5.00 38.51
N TRP A 579 12.52 5.92 37.68
CA TRP A 579 13.05 7.18 38.22
C TRP A 579 11.96 8.11 38.74
N ALA A 580 10.76 8.10 38.15
CA ALA A 580 9.64 8.90 38.66
C ALA A 580 9.20 8.43 40.06
N VAL A 581 9.10 7.12 40.29
CA VAL A 581 8.81 6.54 41.62
C VAL A 581 9.96 6.82 42.61
N ALA A 582 11.22 6.72 42.17
CA ALA A 582 12.38 7.05 43.01
C ALA A 582 12.40 8.52 43.44
N LEU A 583 12.12 9.47 42.53
CA LEU A 583 12.04 10.89 42.86
C LEU A 583 10.83 11.21 43.76
N LEU A 584 9.67 10.59 43.53
CA LEU A 584 8.50 10.77 44.41
C LEU A 584 8.77 10.23 45.82
N GLY A 585 9.40 9.06 45.94
CA GLY A 585 9.85 8.53 47.23
C GLY A 585 10.85 9.44 47.94
N GLY A 586 11.84 9.96 47.21
CA GLY A 586 12.83 10.92 47.74
C GLY A 586 12.19 12.23 48.20
N ALA A 587 11.24 12.77 47.43
CA ALA A 587 10.51 14.00 47.78
C ALA A 587 9.66 13.82 49.05
N VAL A 588 8.94 12.71 49.19
CA VAL A 588 8.18 12.40 50.41
C VAL A 588 9.12 12.26 51.62
N GLY A 589 10.26 11.59 51.47
CA GLY A 589 11.28 11.48 52.52
C GLY A 589 11.81 12.86 52.97
N ALA A 590 12.15 13.74 52.03
CA ALA A 590 12.62 15.09 52.32
C ALA A 590 11.57 15.94 53.06
N ILE A 591 10.30 15.84 52.69
CA ILE A 591 9.19 16.54 53.36
C ILE A 591 9.03 16.05 54.81
N LEU A 592 9.09 14.74 55.05
CA LEU A 592 8.99 14.18 56.40
C LEU A 592 10.14 14.62 57.31
N VAL A 593 11.38 14.66 56.80
CA VAL A 593 12.53 15.18 57.55
C VAL A 593 12.37 16.67 57.85
N GLY A 594 11.92 17.47 56.87
CA GLY A 594 11.65 18.90 57.05
C GLY A 594 10.60 19.16 58.14
N LEU A 595 9.50 18.41 58.14
CA LEU A 595 8.45 18.48 59.17
C LEU A 595 8.96 18.08 60.55
N ALA A 596 9.79 17.04 60.65
CA ALA A 596 10.40 16.61 61.92
C ALA A 596 11.33 17.68 62.51
N VAL A 597 12.16 18.31 61.68
CA VAL A 597 13.03 19.43 62.09
C VAL A 597 12.19 20.64 62.53
N LEU A 598 11.16 21.00 61.76
CA LEU A 598 10.26 22.11 62.09
C LEU A 598 9.54 21.89 63.43
N ALA A 599 9.01 20.68 63.66
CA ALA A 599 8.38 20.29 64.92
C ALA A 599 9.38 20.33 66.10
N GLY A 600 10.63 19.92 65.89
CA GLY A 600 11.70 20.03 66.87
C GLY A 600 12.03 21.48 67.24
N MET A 601 12.12 22.37 66.24
CA MET A 601 12.34 23.80 66.46
C MET A 601 11.15 24.47 67.18
N LEU A 602 9.91 24.12 66.83
CA LEU A 602 8.71 24.59 67.50
C LEU A 602 8.62 24.10 68.96
N ARG A 603 9.02 22.86 69.25
CA ARG A 603 9.15 22.34 70.63
C ARG A 603 10.20 23.11 71.43
N ARG A 604 11.36 23.42 70.84
CA ARG A 604 12.42 24.24 71.48
C ARG A 604 12.04 25.71 71.66
N ARG A 605 11.04 26.23 70.94
CA ARG A 605 10.54 27.61 71.06
C ARG A 605 9.42 27.81 72.08
N ARG A 606 8.98 26.77 72.81
CA ARG A 606 8.13 26.98 74.00
C ARG A 606 8.98 27.56 75.12
N PRO A 607 8.75 28.79 75.60
CA PRO A 607 9.43 29.28 76.79
C PRO A 607 9.00 28.44 77.99
N ARG A 608 9.94 28.18 78.91
CA ARG A 608 9.59 27.70 80.25
C ARG A 608 8.82 28.82 80.95
N ARG A 609 7.59 28.51 81.38
CA ARG A 609 6.97 29.16 82.55
C ARG A 609 7.44 28.41 83.79
#